data_AF-A0A966TI07-F1
#
_entry.id   AF-A0A966TI07-F1
#
_cell.length_a   1.000
_cell.length_b   1.000
_cell.length_c   1.000
_cell.angle_alpha   90.00
_cell.angle_beta   90.00
_cell.angle_gamma   90.00
#
_symmetry.space_group_name_H-M   'P 1'
#
loop_
_entity.id
_entity.type
_entity.pdbx_description
1 polymer ?
#
loop_
_entity_poly.entity_id
_entity_poly.type
_entity_poly.pdbx_seq_one_letter_code
_entity_poly.pdbx_strand_id
1 'polypeptide(L)'
;MFNKDQLLAMGCGGMIGVNRGSVNPPRMVKISYRPGGARSAAKKSASKNASKSKLPHLILVGKGVMYDSGGISLKPSDPSHAMMKADMSGAAAVLATMSTLKALGCRNQVTAYMMCT
;
A
#
# COMPACT_ATOMS: atom_id res chain seq x y z
N MET A 1 -6.97 3.20 7.64
CA MET A 1 -7.46 2.10 6.80
C MET A 1 -8.81 2.55 6.24
N PHE A 2 -9.07 2.33 4.96
CA PHE A 2 -10.32 2.73 4.31
C PHE A 2 -11.23 1.50 4.12
N ASN A 3 -12.50 1.66 4.48
CA ASN A 3 -13.55 0.64 4.35
C ASN A 3 -14.34 0.79 3.03
N LYS A 4 -15.31 -0.12 2.79
CA LYS A 4 -16.12 -0.15 1.56
C LYS A 4 -16.83 1.19 1.30
N ASP A 5 -17.46 1.78 2.32
CA ASP A 5 -18.24 3.01 2.17
C ASP A 5 -17.36 4.21 1.84
N GLN A 6 -16.19 4.29 2.49
CA GLN A 6 -15.18 5.29 2.16
C GLN A 6 -14.67 5.11 0.73
N LEU A 7 -14.44 3.86 0.29
CA LEU A 7 -14.00 3.57 -1.08
C LEU A 7 -15.07 3.94 -2.12
N LEU A 8 -16.35 3.74 -1.81
CA LEU A 8 -17.48 4.20 -2.64
C LEU A 8 -17.50 5.73 -2.73
N ALA A 9 -17.41 6.42 -1.58
CA ALA A 9 -17.41 7.88 -1.53
C ALA A 9 -16.19 8.51 -2.26
N MET A 10 -15.03 7.84 -2.23
CA MET A 10 -13.83 8.26 -2.95
C MET A 10 -13.86 7.93 -4.46
N GLY A 11 -14.93 7.31 -4.97
CA GLY A 11 -15.03 6.95 -6.39
C GLY A 11 -14.06 5.84 -6.81
N CYS A 12 -13.65 4.95 -5.90
CA CYS A 12 -12.75 3.83 -6.18
C CYS A 12 -13.45 2.67 -6.93
N GLY A 13 -14.13 2.99 -8.04
CA GLY A 13 -14.97 2.07 -8.80
C GLY A 13 -14.27 0.79 -9.26
N GLY A 14 -12.96 0.85 -9.55
CA GLY A 14 -12.17 -0.33 -9.90
C GLY A 14 -12.07 -1.35 -8.76
N MET A 15 -11.68 -0.91 -7.56
CA MET A 15 -11.63 -1.79 -6.38
C MET A 15 -13.00 -2.32 -6.00
N ILE A 16 -14.01 -1.43 -6.02
CA ILE A 16 -15.38 -1.82 -5.72
C ILE A 16 -15.85 -2.87 -6.71
N GLY A 17 -15.65 -2.64 -8.02
CA GLY A 17 -16.02 -3.52 -9.12
C GLY A 17 -15.43 -4.93 -8.97
N VAL A 18 -14.12 -5.02 -8.75
CA VAL A 18 -13.41 -6.31 -8.56
C VAL A 18 -13.97 -7.08 -7.36
N ASN A 19 -14.20 -6.40 -6.23
CA ASN A 19 -14.66 -7.05 -5.01
C ASN A 19 -16.18 -7.32 -4.96
N ARG A 20 -16.99 -6.83 -5.91
CA ARG A 20 -18.48 -6.90 -5.84
C ARG A 20 -19.03 -8.30 -5.59
N GLY A 21 -18.36 -9.34 -6.09
CA GLY A 21 -18.77 -10.74 -5.93
C GLY A 21 -18.31 -11.40 -4.63
N SER A 22 -17.52 -10.72 -3.79
CA SER A 22 -16.98 -11.26 -2.55
C SER A 22 -17.86 -10.93 -1.34
N VAL A 23 -18.00 -11.89 -0.43
CA VAL A 23 -18.58 -11.67 0.90
C VAL A 23 -17.61 -10.92 1.82
N ASN A 24 -16.31 -10.98 1.53
CA ASN A 24 -15.28 -10.25 2.27
C ASN A 24 -15.16 -8.85 1.68
N PRO A 25 -15.50 -7.79 2.43
CA PRO A 25 -15.53 -6.43 1.90
C PRO A 25 -14.10 -5.91 1.60
N PRO A 26 -13.93 -5.00 0.63
CA PRO A 26 -12.62 -4.52 0.22
C PRO A 26 -12.04 -3.58 1.29
N ARG A 27 -10.72 -3.47 1.32
CA ARG A 27 -9.98 -2.59 2.23
C ARG A 27 -8.80 -1.96 1.52
N MET A 28 -8.65 -0.65 1.65
CA MET A 28 -7.39 0.03 1.29
C MET A 28 -6.62 0.36 2.56
N VAL A 29 -5.45 -0.26 2.73
CA VAL A 29 -4.60 -0.01 3.89
C VAL A 29 -3.54 1.01 3.52
N LYS A 30 -3.51 2.14 4.24
CA LYS A 30 -2.49 3.18 4.10
C LYS A 30 -1.53 3.12 5.27
N ILE A 31 -0.24 2.97 4.99
CA ILE A 31 0.86 3.04 5.98
C ILE A 31 1.74 4.22 5.62
N SER A 32 2.18 5.00 6.61
CA SER A 32 3.07 6.14 6.38
C SER A 32 4.31 6.05 7.26
N TYR A 33 5.48 6.09 6.64
CA TYR A 33 6.78 6.19 7.28
C TYR A 33 7.34 7.59 7.12
N ARG A 34 7.82 8.15 8.22
CA ARG A 34 8.61 9.38 8.25
C ARG A 34 9.85 9.12 9.09
N PRO A 35 11.07 9.37 8.58
CA PRO A 35 12.29 9.10 9.32
C PRO A 35 12.39 9.96 10.58
N GLY A 36 12.73 9.32 11.71
CA GLY A 36 13.08 10.00 12.95
C GLY A 36 14.41 10.73 12.78
N GLY A 37 14.42 12.05 12.97
CA GLY A 37 15.60 12.91 12.77
C GLY A 37 15.43 14.00 11.71
N ALA A 38 14.39 13.94 10.87
CA ALA A 38 14.10 15.00 9.89
C ALA A 38 13.68 16.34 10.53
N ARG A 39 13.23 16.32 11.79
CA ARG A 39 13.03 17.54 12.62
C ARG A 39 14.33 18.03 13.30
N SER A 40 15.36 17.18 13.44
CA SER A 40 16.62 17.51 14.13
C SER A 40 17.77 17.83 13.18
N ALA A 41 17.81 17.22 11.98
CA ALA A 41 18.80 17.53 10.94
C ALA A 41 18.54 18.90 10.31
N ALA A 42 17.28 19.34 10.21
CA ALA A 42 16.90 20.69 9.80
C ALA A 42 17.22 21.78 10.86
N LYS A 43 17.61 21.39 12.08
CA LYS A 43 17.98 22.31 13.18
C LYS A 43 19.49 22.40 13.44
N LYS A 44 20.32 21.50 12.88
CA LYS A 44 21.78 21.50 13.12
C LYS A 44 22.62 22.20 12.04
N SER A 45 22.00 22.70 10.97
CA SER A 45 22.63 23.58 9.99
C SER A 45 21.65 24.69 9.62
N ALA A 46 21.44 25.63 10.55
CA ALA A 46 20.69 26.85 10.28
C ALA A 46 21.62 27.88 9.63
N SER A 47 21.94 27.67 8.35
CA SER A 47 22.21 28.81 7.48
C SER A 47 20.88 29.55 7.29
N LYS A 48 20.87 30.87 7.51
CA LYS A 48 19.68 31.74 7.45
C LYS A 48 18.93 31.74 6.11
N ASN A 49 19.39 30.99 5.10
CA ASN A 49 18.78 30.83 3.78
C ASN A 49 18.37 29.39 3.41
N ALA A 50 18.19 28.48 4.38
CA ALA A 50 17.71 27.13 4.09
C ALA A 50 16.18 27.14 3.84
N SER A 51 15.78 27.20 2.57
CA SER A 51 14.45 26.78 2.11
C SER A 51 14.06 25.47 2.80
N LYS A 52 12.83 25.36 3.33
CA LYS A 52 12.26 24.13 3.92
C LYS A 52 12.43 22.97 2.94
N SER A 53 13.55 22.25 2.99
CA SER A 53 13.82 21.13 2.11
C SER A 53 12.85 20.01 2.47
N LYS A 54 11.82 19.84 1.64
CA LYS A 54 10.83 18.78 1.76
C LYS A 54 11.54 17.47 1.43
N LEU A 55 11.59 16.54 2.38
CA LEU A 55 12.14 15.21 2.12
C LEU A 55 11.51 14.60 0.86
N PRO A 56 12.29 13.90 0.01
CA PRO A 56 11.73 13.10 -1.07
C PRO A 56 10.67 12.14 -0.53
N HIS A 57 9.58 11.99 -1.28
CA HIS A 57 8.43 11.17 -0.89
C HIS A 57 8.19 10.09 -1.93
N LEU A 58 8.39 8.84 -1.54
CA LEU A 58 8.10 7.67 -2.34
C LEU A 58 6.70 7.13 -2.00
N ILE A 59 5.94 6.75 -3.04
CA ILE A 59 4.66 6.06 -2.89
C ILE A 59 4.81 4.62 -3.38
N LEU A 60 4.42 3.66 -2.56
CA LEU A 60 4.37 2.25 -2.91
C LEU A 60 2.90 1.81 -3.00
N VAL A 61 2.54 1.08 -4.04
CA VAL A 61 1.19 0.52 -4.22
C VAL A 61 1.31 -0.98 -4.44
N GLY A 62 0.65 -1.78 -3.60
CA GLY A 62 0.67 -3.23 -3.67
C GLY A 62 -0.70 -3.80 -4.02
N LYS A 63 -0.74 -4.68 -5.04
CA LYS A 63 -1.91 -5.52 -5.35
C LYS A 63 -2.20 -6.46 -4.18
N GLY A 64 -3.42 -6.42 -3.68
CA GLY A 64 -3.87 -7.22 -2.54
C GLY A 64 -5.09 -8.07 -2.85
N VAL A 65 -5.12 -8.80 -3.97
CA VAL A 65 -6.22 -9.74 -4.24
C VAL A 65 -6.00 -10.99 -3.39
N MET A 66 -6.80 -11.17 -2.34
CA MET A 66 -6.55 -12.24 -1.34
C MET A 66 -6.70 -13.64 -1.94
N TYR A 67 -7.60 -13.78 -2.92
CA TYR A 67 -7.74 -14.98 -3.74
C TYR A 67 -8.36 -14.59 -5.09
N ASP A 68 -7.70 -14.94 -6.19
CA ASP A 68 -8.18 -14.67 -7.56
C ASP A 68 -8.79 -15.93 -8.18
N SER A 69 -10.11 -16.08 -8.10
CA SER A 69 -10.82 -17.13 -8.84
C SER A 69 -10.96 -16.84 -10.34
N GLY A 70 -10.67 -15.60 -10.78
CA GLY A 70 -11.00 -15.07 -12.11
C GLY A 70 -12.37 -14.38 -12.19
N GLY A 71 -13.24 -14.53 -11.20
CA GLY A 71 -14.58 -13.95 -11.19
C GLY A 71 -15.52 -14.64 -12.20
N ILE A 72 -16.27 -13.86 -12.98
CA ILE A 72 -17.15 -14.39 -14.05
C ILE A 72 -16.31 -15.17 -15.07
N SER A 73 -15.12 -14.68 -15.38
CA SER A 73 -14.13 -15.36 -16.21
C SER A 73 -13.33 -16.35 -15.37
N LEU A 74 -14.01 -17.37 -14.86
CA LEU A 74 -13.48 -18.33 -13.90
C LEU A 74 -12.22 -19.04 -14.43
N LYS A 75 -11.18 -19.10 -13.61
CA LYS A 75 -9.96 -19.85 -13.92
C LYS A 75 -10.24 -21.37 -13.95
N PRO A 76 -9.49 -22.16 -14.74
CA PRO A 76 -9.57 -23.62 -14.70
C PRO A 76 -9.26 -24.18 -13.30
N SER A 77 -9.79 -25.38 -13.00
CA SER A 77 -9.57 -26.06 -11.71
C SER A 77 -8.28 -26.90 -11.71
N ASP A 78 -7.16 -26.28 -12.08
CA ASP A 78 -5.84 -26.91 -12.09
C ASP A 78 -5.01 -26.50 -10.84
N PRO A 79 -3.84 -27.12 -10.58
CA PRO A 79 -3.03 -26.79 -9.40
C PRO A 79 -2.59 -25.32 -9.30
N SER A 80 -2.53 -24.58 -10.41
CA SER A 80 -2.21 -23.14 -10.39
C SER A 80 -3.32 -22.31 -9.77
N HIS A 81 -4.57 -22.78 -9.83
CA HIS A 81 -5.71 -22.11 -9.19
C HIS A 81 -5.53 -22.05 -7.67
N ALA A 82 -5.08 -23.14 -7.04
CA ALA A 82 -4.79 -23.16 -5.60
C ALA A 82 -3.69 -22.17 -5.19
N MET A 83 -2.81 -21.80 -6.13
CA MET A 83 -1.76 -20.80 -5.93
C MET A 83 -2.26 -19.35 -6.00
N MET A 84 -3.51 -19.09 -6.42
CA MET A 84 -4.07 -17.74 -6.51
C MET A 84 -4.26 -17.05 -5.15
N LYS A 85 -4.08 -17.78 -4.04
CA LYS A 85 -3.87 -17.17 -2.72
C LYS A 85 -2.63 -16.24 -2.66
N ALA A 86 -1.68 -16.41 -3.58
CA ALA A 86 -0.48 -15.59 -3.70
C ALA A 86 -0.70 -14.32 -4.55
N ASP A 87 -1.91 -14.07 -5.05
CA ASP A 87 -2.23 -12.91 -5.88
C ASP A 87 -2.27 -11.57 -5.11
N MET A 88 -1.98 -11.65 -3.80
CA MET A 88 -1.73 -10.55 -2.87
C MET A 88 -0.24 -10.33 -2.56
N SER A 89 0.67 -11.04 -3.22
CA SER A 89 2.11 -10.98 -2.97
C SER A 89 2.69 -9.57 -3.13
N GLY A 90 2.11 -8.73 -4.01
CA GLY A 90 2.49 -7.33 -4.13
C GLY A 90 2.22 -6.51 -2.86
N ALA A 91 1.04 -6.66 -2.26
CA ALA A 91 0.71 -6.06 -0.96
C ALA A 91 1.61 -6.61 0.15
N ALA A 92 1.91 -7.92 0.15
CA ALA A 92 2.83 -8.53 1.10
C ALA A 92 4.25 -7.94 1.00
N ALA A 93 4.78 -7.80 -0.23
CA ALA A 93 6.08 -7.20 -0.48
C ALA A 93 6.15 -5.73 -0.03
N VAL A 94 5.08 -4.96 -0.27
CA VAL A 94 4.96 -3.57 0.21
C VAL A 94 4.95 -3.53 1.74
N LEU A 95 4.20 -4.41 2.40
CA LEU A 95 4.18 -4.48 3.86
C LEU A 95 5.56 -4.82 4.44
N ALA A 96 6.23 -5.82 3.86
CA ALA A 96 7.59 -6.22 4.25
C ALA A 96 8.61 -5.09 4.01
N THR A 97 8.46 -4.34 2.92
CA THR A 97 9.29 -3.15 2.68
C THR A 97 9.07 -2.11 3.77
N MET A 98 7.81 -1.79 4.09
CA MET A 98 7.47 -0.79 5.11
C MET A 98 7.97 -1.17 6.51
N SER A 99 7.98 -2.47 6.86
CA SER A 99 8.43 -2.94 8.18
C SER A 99 9.96 -2.80 8.38
N THR A 100 10.74 -2.78 7.31
CA THR A 100 12.21 -2.74 7.37
C THR A 100 12.79 -1.32 7.25
N LEU A 101 12.02 -0.33 6.79
CA LEU A 101 12.51 1.04 6.51
C LEU A 101 13.27 1.67 7.67
N LYS A 102 12.80 1.52 8.90
CA LYS A 102 13.45 2.07 10.09
C LYS A 102 14.79 1.40 10.36
N ALA A 103 14.84 0.07 10.30
CA ALA A 103 16.05 -0.72 10.55
C ALA A 103 17.14 -0.43 9.50
N LEU A 104 16.73 -0.19 8.25
CA LEU A 104 17.63 0.17 7.14
C LEU A 104 18.01 1.66 7.11
N GLY A 105 17.56 2.46 8.07
CA GLY A 105 17.88 3.89 8.13
C GLY A 105 17.35 4.70 6.94
N CYS A 106 16.19 4.31 6.38
CA CYS A 106 15.57 5.00 5.24
C CYS A 106 15.40 6.49 5.55
N ARG A 107 15.93 7.35 4.67
CA ARG A 107 15.94 8.82 4.82
C ARG A 107 14.78 9.53 4.13
N ASN A 108 13.97 8.79 3.37
CA ASN A 108 12.88 9.34 2.57
C ASN A 108 11.54 9.15 3.31
N GLN A 109 10.57 10.03 3.03
CA GLN A 109 9.19 9.73 3.42
C GLN A 109 8.68 8.62 2.51
N VAL A 110 7.94 7.67 3.08
CA VAL A 110 7.33 6.59 2.30
C VAL A 110 5.86 6.47 2.69
N THR A 111 4.96 6.44 1.72
CA THR A 111 3.57 6.06 1.95
C THR A 111 3.26 4.83 1.12
N ALA A 112 2.71 3.82 1.77
CA ALA A 112 2.27 2.60 1.12
C ALA A 112 0.74 2.55 1.08
N TYR A 113 0.20 2.08 -0.03
CA TYR A 113 -1.19 1.69 -0.21
C TYR A 113 -1.28 0.22 -0.59
N MET A 114 -1.95 -0.59 0.22
CA MET A 114 -2.26 -1.98 -0.11
C MET A 114 -3.73 -2.04 -0.51
N MET A 115 -3.97 -2.48 -1.74
CA MET A 115 -5.28 -2.46 -2.40
C MET A 115 -5.93 -3.83 -2.21
N CYS A 116 -6.53 -4.07 -1.05
CA CYS A 116 -7.01 -5.39 -0.64
C CYS A 116 -8.46 -5.66 -1.09
N THR A 117 -8.67 -6.75 -1.82
CA THR A 117 -9.98 -7.19 -2.33
C THR A 117 -10.15 -8.69 -2.23
#